data_AF-A0A1T4Q4E7-F1
#
_entry.id   AF-A0A1T4Q4E7-F1
#
_cell.length_a   1.000
_cell.length_b   1.000
_cell.length_c   1.000
_cell.angle_alpha   90.00
_cell.angle_beta   90.00
_cell.angle_gamma   90.00
#
_symmetry.space_group_name_H-M   'P 1'
#
loop_
_entity.id
_entity.type
_entity.pdbx_description
1 polymer ?
#
loop_
_entity_poly.entity_id
_entity_poly.type
_entity_poly.pdbx_seq_one_letter_code
_entity_poly.pdbx_strand_id
1 'polypeptide(L)'
;MKTNLIKRLITIAAATAFMLAIGTGAVHARDNGNGTYTDATGLVWLKDAGCLGSMNWVDATASPKNLAHGKCGLSDNSRPGSWRLPTGDELNRIHQELSGFTNIRQGNYWSSSCVVQMQGPGWGMPVTLCNSSSLDGHPYSIYSREMINKINYVLPVRAGQ
;
A
#
# COMPACT_ATOMS: atom_id res chain seq x y z
N MET A 1 0.53 45.08 -49.54
CA MET A 1 -0.23 43.99 -48.89
C MET A 1 0.51 42.65 -49.05
N LYS A 2 1.54 42.35 -48.24
CA LYS A 2 2.26 41.05 -48.27
C LYS A 2 2.73 40.60 -46.88
N THR A 3 1.97 40.90 -45.82
CA THR A 3 2.46 40.71 -44.43
C THR A 3 1.55 39.84 -43.55
N ASN A 4 0.42 39.35 -44.08
CA ASN A 4 -0.58 38.62 -43.28
C ASN A 4 -0.70 37.12 -43.62
N LEU A 5 -0.01 36.62 -44.66
CA LEU A 5 0.02 35.18 -44.97
C LEU A 5 1.09 34.41 -44.17
N ILE A 6 2.20 35.03 -43.80
CA ILE A 6 3.30 34.36 -43.08
C ILE A 6 2.93 34.09 -41.60
N LYS A 7 2.07 34.92 -40.99
CA LYS A 7 1.60 34.70 -39.61
C LYS A 7 0.57 33.58 -39.47
N ARG A 8 -0.15 33.21 -40.53
CA ARG A 8 -1.17 32.13 -40.49
C ARG A 8 -0.60 30.74 -40.76
N LEU A 9 0.58 30.63 -41.35
CA LEU A 9 1.29 29.35 -41.55
C LEU A 9 2.01 28.88 -40.27
N ILE A 10 2.35 29.79 -39.36
CA ILE A 10 2.98 29.42 -38.07
C ILE A 10 1.94 28.85 -37.09
N THR A 11 0.65 29.10 -37.29
CA THR A 11 -0.41 28.63 -36.36
C THR A 11 -0.82 27.18 -36.56
N ILE A 12 -0.36 26.48 -37.60
CA ILE A 12 -0.78 25.09 -37.90
C ILE A 12 0.36 24.07 -37.68
N ALA A 13 1.59 24.51 -37.43
CA ALA A 13 2.70 23.62 -37.05
C ALA A 13 2.75 23.29 -35.54
N ALA A 14 1.88 23.91 -34.72
CA ALA A 14 1.78 23.65 -33.28
C ALA A 14 0.72 22.61 -32.90
N ALA A 15 0.19 21.86 -33.88
CA ALA A 15 -0.79 20.79 -33.65
C ALA A 15 -0.17 19.37 -33.69
N THR A 16 1.14 19.25 -33.87
CA THR A 16 1.81 17.94 -33.97
C THR A 16 3.15 17.95 -33.24
N ALA A 17 3.14 17.71 -31.93
CA ALA A 17 4.19 17.00 -31.17
C ALA A 17 3.96 17.15 -29.66
N PHE A 18 2.92 16.54 -29.12
CA PHE A 18 2.89 16.19 -27.69
C PHE A 18 2.02 14.96 -27.43
N MET A 19 2.28 13.88 -28.17
CA MET A 19 2.01 12.53 -27.66
C MET A 19 3.34 12.02 -27.13
N LEU A 20 3.75 12.57 -25.99
CA LEU A 20 4.97 12.17 -25.31
C LEU A 20 4.79 10.78 -24.74
N ALA A 21 5.75 9.92 -25.07
CA ALA A 21 6.08 8.67 -24.41
C ALA A 21 4.91 7.71 -24.18
N ILE A 22 4.83 6.67 -25.01
CA ILE A 22 4.38 5.38 -24.51
C ILE A 22 5.47 4.95 -23.52
N GLY A 23 5.38 5.44 -22.29
CA GLY A 23 6.24 5.00 -21.21
C GLY A 23 6.05 3.50 -21.09
N THR A 24 7.10 2.73 -21.39
CA THR A 24 7.16 1.33 -20.96
C THR A 24 7.16 1.40 -19.44
N GLY A 25 5.96 1.32 -18.84
CA GLY A 25 5.72 1.64 -17.44
C GLY A 25 6.29 0.56 -16.54
N ALA A 26 7.61 0.50 -16.41
CA ALA A 26 8.23 -0.09 -15.25
C ALA A 26 7.86 0.80 -14.07
N VAL A 27 6.95 0.33 -13.21
CA VAL A 27 6.66 1.04 -11.98
C VAL A 27 7.89 0.91 -11.08
N HIS A 28 8.54 2.03 -10.83
CA HIS A 28 9.64 2.09 -9.89
C HIS A 28 9.12 2.43 -8.50
N ALA A 29 9.66 1.73 -7.52
CA ALA A 29 9.45 2.03 -6.12
C ALA A 29 9.89 3.46 -5.82
N ARG A 30 9.06 4.25 -5.14
CA ARG A 30 9.31 5.67 -4.90
C ARG A 30 8.48 6.21 -3.74
N ASP A 31 9.08 7.17 -3.04
CA ASP A 31 8.34 8.08 -2.17
C ASP A 31 7.56 9.09 -3.03
N ASN A 32 6.28 9.26 -2.75
CA ASN A 32 5.41 10.19 -3.47
C ASN A 32 5.41 11.61 -2.87
N GLY A 33 6.11 11.84 -1.75
CA GLY A 33 6.20 13.15 -1.09
C GLY A 33 4.90 13.64 -0.46
N ASN A 34 3.89 12.76 -0.34
CA ASN A 34 2.54 13.09 0.12
C ASN A 34 2.04 12.14 1.22
N GLY A 35 2.98 11.56 1.98
CA GLY A 35 2.69 10.57 3.03
C GLY A 35 2.46 9.15 2.51
N THR A 36 2.68 8.91 1.20
CA THR A 36 2.56 7.57 0.60
C THR A 36 3.83 7.11 -0.08
N TYR A 37 4.00 5.80 -0.16
CA TYR A 37 5.09 5.13 -0.87
C TYR A 37 4.50 4.22 -1.95
N THR A 38 4.96 4.33 -3.19
CA THR A 38 4.59 3.38 -4.25
C THR A 38 5.66 2.30 -4.32
N ASP A 39 5.29 1.03 -4.29
CA ASP A 39 6.25 -0.07 -4.42
C ASP A 39 6.56 -0.43 -5.88
N ALA A 40 7.49 -1.37 -6.11
CA ALA A 40 7.84 -1.82 -7.46
C ALA A 40 6.72 -2.56 -8.21
N THR A 41 5.60 -2.88 -7.53
CA THR A 41 4.41 -3.49 -8.15
C THR A 41 3.33 -2.46 -8.48
N GLY A 42 3.50 -1.21 -8.05
CA GLY A 42 2.54 -0.13 -8.20
C GLY A 42 1.46 -0.07 -7.14
N LEU A 43 1.59 -0.82 -6.05
CA LEU A 43 0.74 -0.62 -4.88
C LEU A 43 1.20 0.63 -4.12
N VAL A 44 0.23 1.33 -3.53
CA VAL A 44 0.46 2.54 -2.75
C VAL A 44 0.25 2.22 -1.27
N TRP A 45 1.27 2.50 -0.48
CA TRP A 45 1.35 2.19 0.93
C TRP A 45 1.33 3.46 1.78
N LEU A 46 0.79 3.35 2.99
CA LEU A 46 0.95 4.41 3.99
C LEU A 46 2.42 4.44 4.42
N LYS A 47 3.08 5.60 4.28
CA LYS A 47 4.52 5.72 4.55
C LYS A 47 4.86 5.61 6.05
N ASP A 48 4.03 6.19 6.90
CA ASP A 48 4.16 6.08 8.36
C ASP A 48 3.57 4.75 8.85
N ALA A 49 4.43 3.74 8.96
CA ALA A 49 4.07 2.38 9.39
C ALA A 49 3.69 2.28 10.88
N GLY A 50 3.82 3.36 11.63
CA GLY A 50 3.43 3.45 13.03
C GLY A 50 2.10 4.16 13.26
N CYS A 51 1.53 4.82 12.24
CA CYS A 51 0.41 5.75 12.46
C CYS A 51 -0.85 5.09 13.02
N LEU A 52 -1.24 3.93 12.49
CA LEU A 52 -2.45 3.23 12.95
C LEU A 52 -2.23 2.41 14.22
N GLY A 53 -0.97 2.24 14.65
CA GLY A 53 -0.63 1.42 15.81
C GLY A 53 -0.93 -0.07 15.61
N SER A 54 -1.23 -0.75 16.71
CA SER A 54 -1.52 -2.17 16.76
C SER A 54 -2.91 -2.45 17.33
N MET A 55 -3.56 -3.49 16.82
CA MET A 55 -4.92 -3.86 17.20
C MET A 55 -5.20 -5.33 16.87
N ASN A 56 -6.36 -5.83 17.31
CA ASN A 56 -6.81 -7.16 16.93
C ASN A 56 -7.15 -7.20 15.43
N TRP A 57 -7.27 -8.40 14.86
CA TRP A 57 -7.44 -8.53 13.42
C TRP A 57 -8.76 -7.91 12.92
N VAL A 58 -9.84 -8.01 13.71
CA VAL A 58 -11.15 -7.44 13.35
C VAL A 58 -11.03 -5.93 13.21
N ASP A 59 -10.44 -5.25 14.19
CA ASP A 59 -10.20 -3.80 14.14
C ASP A 59 -9.20 -3.42 13.03
N ALA A 60 -8.18 -4.25 12.79
CA ALA A 60 -7.17 -4.04 11.76
C ALA A 60 -7.74 -4.09 10.33
N THR A 61 -8.84 -4.81 10.11
CA THR A 61 -9.55 -4.79 8.82
C THR A 61 -10.47 -3.59 8.65
N ALA A 62 -10.90 -2.98 9.76
CA ALA A 62 -11.82 -1.85 9.76
C ALA A 62 -11.08 -0.51 9.72
N SER A 63 -9.98 -0.37 10.50
CA SER A 63 -9.28 0.89 10.68
C SER A 63 -8.72 1.52 9.40
N PRO A 64 -8.17 0.77 8.40
CA PRO A 64 -7.71 1.36 7.15
C PRO A 64 -8.83 2.08 6.39
N LYS A 65 -10.07 1.61 6.49
CA LYS A 65 -11.22 2.21 5.80
C LYS A 65 -11.49 3.65 6.25
N ASN A 66 -11.02 4.04 7.43
CA ASN A 66 -11.17 5.40 7.95
C ASN A 66 -10.00 6.33 7.58
N LEU A 67 -8.95 5.80 6.96
CA LEU A 67 -7.78 6.56 6.52
C LEU A 67 -8.11 7.38 5.27
N ALA A 68 -7.60 8.61 5.22
CA ALA A 68 -7.87 9.58 4.16
C ALA A 68 -6.84 10.72 4.23
N HIS A 69 -6.87 11.59 3.22
CA HIS A 69 -6.17 12.87 3.22
C HIS A 69 -6.33 13.62 4.55
N GLY A 70 -5.24 14.22 5.03
CA GLY A 70 -5.15 14.94 6.29
C GLY A 70 -4.91 14.05 7.53
N LYS A 71 -4.95 12.72 7.39
CA LYS A 71 -4.61 11.77 8.47
C LYS A 71 -3.26 11.14 8.22
N CYS A 72 -2.52 10.81 9.28
CA CYS A 72 -1.23 10.09 9.16
C CYS A 72 -0.22 10.73 8.21
N GLY A 73 -0.21 12.07 8.10
CA GLY A 73 0.67 12.79 7.18
C GLY A 73 0.27 12.68 5.70
N LEU A 74 -0.90 12.13 5.37
CA LEU A 74 -1.38 12.01 4.00
C LEU A 74 -1.78 13.37 3.42
N SER A 75 -1.23 13.70 2.25
CA SER A 75 -1.64 14.83 1.42
C SER A 75 -1.99 14.38 -0.02
N ASP A 76 -2.44 13.13 -0.16
CA ASP A 76 -2.58 12.41 -1.44
C ASP A 76 -3.99 12.41 -2.04
N ASN A 77 -4.90 13.23 -1.48
CA ASN A 77 -6.34 13.29 -1.81
C ASN A 77 -7.09 11.94 -1.66
N SER A 78 -6.56 10.98 -0.90
CA SER A 78 -7.27 9.74 -0.61
C SER A 78 -8.54 10.00 0.20
N ARG A 79 -9.56 9.18 -0.02
CA ARG A 79 -10.86 9.26 0.66
C ARG A 79 -11.04 8.08 1.61
N PRO A 80 -11.93 8.18 2.62
CA PRO A 80 -12.34 7.00 3.39
C PRO A 80 -12.78 5.86 2.44
N GLY A 81 -12.40 4.64 2.78
CA GLY A 81 -12.63 3.43 1.98
C GLY A 81 -11.56 3.15 0.93
N SER A 82 -10.60 4.06 0.69
CA SER A 82 -9.54 3.83 -0.31
C SER A 82 -8.51 2.78 0.13
N TRP A 83 -8.37 2.55 1.43
CA TRP A 83 -7.29 1.77 2.01
C TRP A 83 -7.79 0.46 2.60
N ARG A 84 -6.95 -0.57 2.48
CA ARG A 84 -7.21 -1.91 3.03
C ARG A 84 -5.97 -2.46 3.72
N LEU A 85 -6.16 -3.59 4.38
CA LEU A 85 -5.07 -4.41 4.86
C LEU A 85 -4.39 -5.13 3.66
N PRO A 86 -3.07 -5.33 3.67
CA PRO A 86 -2.34 -6.03 2.62
C PRO A 86 -2.62 -7.54 2.67
N THR A 87 -2.44 -8.21 1.55
CA THR A 87 -2.38 -9.68 1.53
C THR A 87 -1.04 -10.16 2.11
N GLY A 88 -0.95 -11.45 2.44
CA GLY A 88 0.32 -12.03 2.89
C GLY A 88 1.45 -11.85 1.86
N ASP A 89 1.14 -12.02 0.58
CA ASP A 89 2.12 -11.89 -0.50
C ASP A 89 2.60 -10.44 -0.67
N GLU A 90 1.70 -9.47 -0.53
CA GLU A 90 2.04 -8.04 -0.57
C GLU A 90 2.99 -7.66 0.58
N LEU A 91 2.71 -8.14 1.80
CA LEU A 91 3.61 -7.92 2.96
C LEU A 91 5.01 -8.51 2.74
N ASN A 92 5.10 -9.68 2.14
CA ASN A 92 6.40 -10.30 1.89
C ASN A 92 7.19 -9.61 0.78
N ARG A 93 6.51 -9.03 -0.21
CA ARG A 93 7.17 -8.23 -1.25
C ARG A 93 7.68 -6.91 -0.70
N ILE A 94 6.85 -6.19 0.07
CA ILE A 94 7.21 -4.86 0.59
C ILE A 94 8.40 -4.89 1.57
N HIS A 95 8.68 -6.07 2.14
CA HIS A 95 9.81 -6.32 3.02
C HIS A 95 11.18 -5.94 2.42
N GLN A 96 11.33 -5.97 1.10
CA GLN A 96 12.58 -5.58 0.42
C GLN A 96 12.71 -4.06 0.21
N GLU A 97 11.65 -3.30 0.49
CA GLU A 97 11.52 -1.87 0.18
C GLU A 97 11.32 -1.01 1.45
N LEU A 98 11.64 -1.57 2.62
CA LEU A 98 11.40 -0.95 3.92
C LEU A 98 12.14 0.37 4.15
N SER A 99 13.20 0.65 3.37
CA SER A 99 13.90 1.94 3.38
C SER A 99 13.00 3.12 2.94
N GLY A 100 11.89 2.84 2.26
CA GLY A 100 10.88 3.82 1.87
C GLY A 100 9.94 4.26 2.99
N PHE A 101 9.94 3.56 4.12
CA PHE A 101 8.98 3.73 5.21
C PHE A 101 9.57 4.46 6.41
N THR A 102 8.70 5.06 7.21
CA THR A 102 9.05 5.65 8.51
C THR A 102 8.30 4.94 9.64
N ASN A 103 8.82 5.05 10.86
CA ASN A 103 8.18 4.53 12.08
C ASN A 103 7.81 3.03 12.01
N ILE A 104 8.59 2.22 11.29
CA ILE A 104 8.45 0.76 11.34
C ILE A 104 8.58 0.32 12.80
N ARG A 105 7.65 -0.53 13.24
CA ARG A 105 7.59 -1.03 14.60
C ARG A 105 8.17 -2.44 14.66
N GLN A 106 8.81 -2.76 15.77
CA GLN A 106 9.24 -4.13 16.06
C GLN A 106 8.00 -4.98 16.37
N GLY A 107 7.77 -6.01 15.55
CA GLY A 107 6.65 -6.94 15.69
C GLY A 107 5.99 -7.26 14.36
N ASN A 108 4.92 -8.07 14.44
CA ASN A 108 4.19 -8.51 13.27
C ASN A 108 3.19 -7.46 12.79
N TYR A 109 2.97 -7.44 11.47
CA TYR A 109 1.95 -6.67 10.78
C TYR A 109 0.88 -7.62 10.24
N TRP A 110 -0.39 -7.24 10.42
CA TRP A 110 -1.51 -8.05 9.95
C TRP A 110 -1.63 -8.07 8.43
N SER A 111 -2.03 -9.23 7.90
CA SER A 111 -2.54 -9.36 6.54
C SER A 111 -4.04 -9.65 6.51
N SER A 112 -4.69 -9.44 5.37
CA SER A 112 -6.09 -9.77 5.12
C SER A 112 -6.34 -11.27 4.90
N SER A 113 -5.29 -12.08 4.81
CA SER A 113 -5.38 -13.51 4.52
C SER A 113 -5.62 -14.31 5.79
N CYS A 114 -6.70 -15.09 5.86
CA CYS A 114 -7.00 -15.99 6.98
C CYS A 114 -7.38 -17.39 6.52
N VAL A 115 -7.24 -18.35 7.42
CA VAL A 115 -7.67 -19.74 7.27
C VAL A 115 -8.51 -20.14 8.47
N VAL A 116 -9.47 -21.04 8.25
CA VAL A 116 -10.17 -21.73 9.34
C VAL A 116 -9.49 -23.08 9.55
N GLN A 117 -9.06 -23.36 10.77
CA GLN A 117 -8.42 -24.63 11.13
C GLN A 117 -9.22 -25.29 12.27
N MET A 118 -9.23 -26.62 12.30
CA MET A 118 -9.78 -27.40 13.40
C MET A 118 -8.68 -27.59 14.45
N GLN A 119 -8.91 -27.17 15.70
CA GLN A 119 -7.96 -27.34 16.81
C GLN A 119 -8.64 -28.00 18.02
N GLY A 120 -7.93 -28.93 18.68
CA GLY A 120 -8.39 -29.66 19.86
C GLY A 120 -8.65 -31.16 19.64
N PRO A 121 -8.88 -31.95 20.71
CA PRO A 121 -9.16 -33.39 20.60
C PRO A 121 -10.54 -33.68 20.01
N GLY A 122 -10.69 -34.83 19.33
CA GLY A 122 -11.95 -35.28 18.74
C GLY A 122 -12.32 -34.54 17.45
N TRP A 123 -13.54 -34.00 17.35
CA TRP A 123 -14.01 -33.28 16.16
C TRP A 123 -13.39 -31.88 15.97
N GLY A 124 -12.58 -31.41 16.93
CA GLY A 124 -11.95 -30.09 16.91
C GLY A 124 -12.97 -28.95 17.00
N MET A 125 -12.50 -27.75 17.33
CA MET A 125 -13.28 -26.52 17.21
C MET A 125 -12.72 -25.68 16.06
N PRO A 126 -13.58 -25.06 15.23
CA PRO A 126 -13.11 -24.15 14.21
C PRO A 126 -12.48 -22.92 14.86
N VAL A 127 -11.23 -22.64 14.52
CA VAL A 127 -10.52 -21.41 14.87
C VAL A 127 -10.15 -20.64 13.61
N THR A 128 -10.27 -19.33 13.65
CA THR A 128 -9.78 -18.46 12.56
C THR A 128 -8.37 -18.01 12.89
N LEU A 129 -7.44 -18.35 12.01
CA LEU A 129 -6.04 -17.94 12.09
C LEU A 129 -5.72 -17.05 10.90
N CYS A 130 -5.23 -15.85 11.18
CA CYS A 130 -4.89 -14.86 10.16
C CYS A 130 -3.37 -14.74 10.03
N ASN A 131 -2.92 -14.52 8.80
CA ASN A 131 -1.51 -14.37 8.51
C ASN A 131 -1.01 -13.00 8.98
N SER A 132 0.19 -12.98 9.55
CA SER A 132 0.92 -11.78 9.93
C SER A 132 2.40 -11.95 9.63
N SER A 133 3.11 -10.86 9.33
CA SER A 133 4.54 -10.89 9.01
C SER A 133 5.31 -9.82 9.76
N SER A 134 6.50 -10.16 10.27
CA SER A 134 7.42 -9.16 10.82
C SER A 134 8.03 -8.33 9.69
N LEU A 135 8.13 -7.01 9.90
CA LEU A 135 8.81 -6.06 9.02
C LEU A 135 10.08 -5.48 9.67
N ASP A 136 10.67 -6.19 10.63
CA ASP A 136 11.83 -5.76 11.43
C ASP A 136 13.18 -5.79 10.69
N GLY A 137 13.18 -5.91 9.36
CA GLY A 137 14.41 -5.91 8.56
C GLY A 137 15.22 -7.20 8.62
N HIS A 138 14.64 -8.32 9.10
CA HIS A 138 15.22 -9.65 8.89
C HIS A 138 15.50 -9.91 7.39
N PRO A 139 16.45 -10.76 6.97
CA PRO A 139 16.65 -11.04 5.53
C PRO A 139 15.45 -11.71 4.82
N TYR A 140 14.43 -12.15 5.56
CA TYR A 140 13.24 -12.82 5.04
C TYR A 140 11.98 -12.43 5.83
N SER A 141 10.82 -12.44 5.16
CA SER A 141 9.51 -12.31 5.82
C SER A 141 9.24 -13.53 6.70
N ILE A 142 8.97 -13.31 7.99
CA ILE A 142 8.55 -14.36 8.92
C ILE A 142 7.03 -14.42 8.94
N TYR A 143 6.47 -15.38 8.20
CA TYR A 143 5.03 -15.62 8.19
C TYR A 143 4.59 -16.38 9.44
N SER A 144 3.65 -15.78 10.17
CA SER A 144 2.99 -16.40 11.32
C SER A 144 1.49 -16.48 11.08
N ARG A 145 0.85 -17.51 11.65
CA ARG A 145 -0.61 -17.64 11.71
C ARG A 145 -1.03 -17.42 13.15
N GLU A 146 -1.89 -16.44 13.36
CA GLU A 146 -2.22 -15.92 14.68
C GLU A 146 -3.73 -15.88 14.88
N MET A 147 -4.17 -16.13 16.12
CA MET A 147 -5.57 -15.95 16.52
C MET A 147 -5.99 -14.50 16.30
N ILE A 148 -7.24 -14.30 15.86
CA ILE A 148 -7.77 -12.97 15.54
C ILE A 148 -7.77 -11.98 16.71
N ASN A 149 -7.66 -12.46 17.95
CA ASN A 149 -7.60 -11.65 19.17
C ASN A 149 -6.18 -11.17 19.52
N LYS A 150 -5.14 -11.64 18.82
CA LYS A 150 -3.76 -11.16 19.01
C LYS A 150 -3.64 -9.71 18.55
N ILE A 151 -2.73 -8.96 19.16
CA ILE A 151 -2.45 -7.57 18.80
C ILE A 151 -1.24 -7.52 17.87
N ASN A 152 -1.43 -7.08 16.63
CA ASN A 152 -0.36 -6.85 15.65
C ASN A 152 -0.54 -5.47 14.99
N TYR A 153 0.50 -4.97 14.36
CA TYR A 153 0.51 -3.66 13.70
C TYR A 153 -0.28 -3.64 12.39
N VAL A 154 -0.68 -2.44 11.97
CA VAL A 154 -1.44 -2.22 10.74
C VAL A 154 -0.65 -1.35 9.78
N LEU A 155 -0.36 -1.89 8.59
CA LEU A 155 0.26 -1.16 7.49
C LEU A 155 -0.67 -1.16 6.27
N PRO A 156 -1.48 -0.11 6.07
CA PRO A 156 -2.44 -0.05 4.98
C PRO A 156 -1.81 0.02 3.59
N VAL A 157 -2.50 -0.59 2.62
CA VAL A 157 -2.17 -0.55 1.20
C VAL A 157 -3.42 -0.24 0.37
N ARG A 158 -3.22 0.29 -0.84
CA ARG A 158 -4.26 0.47 -1.87
C ARG A 158 -3.70 0.29 -3.27
N ALA A 159 -4.59 0.17 -4.25
CA ALA A 159 -4.21 0.15 -5.66
C ALA A 159 -3.53 1.46 -6.08
N GLY A 160 -2.58 1.36 -7.02
CA GLY A 160 -1.93 2.50 -7.66
C GLY A 160 -2.87 3.31 -8.55
N GLN A 161 -2.37 4.48 -8.94
CA GLN A 161 -2.97 5.34 -9.96
C GLN A 161 -2.46 4.98 -11.36
#